data_AF-A0A959USV7-F1
#
_entry.id   AF-A0A959USV7-F1
#
_cell.length_a   1.000
_cell.length_b   1.000
_cell.length_c   1.000
_cell.angle_alpha   90.00
_cell.angle_beta   90.00
_cell.angle_gamma   90.00
#
_symmetry.space_group_name_H-M   'P 1'
#
loop_
_entity.id
_entity.type
_entity.pdbx_description
1 polymer ?
#
loop_
_entity_poly.entity_id
_entity_poly.type
_entity_poly.pdbx_seq_one_letter_code
_entity_poly.pdbx_strand_id
1 'polypeptide(L)'
;VVAYTVAITLMGIGAGFRWRRTFPRSFWMVFAGALLFIASDSLLAHSRFVRPFAMDGTLVLLTYIVAQFLIAAGCLLHVLDPEEIRRRQALRT
;
A
#
# COMPACT_ATOMS: atom_id res chain seq x y z
N VAL A 1 -10.57 14.33 -9.37
CA VAL A 1 -10.91 12.88 -9.30
C VAL A 1 -9.99 12.06 -10.21
N VAL A 2 -9.92 12.32 -11.51
CA VAL A 2 -9.09 11.51 -12.44
C VAL A 2 -7.61 11.39 -12.02
N ALA A 3 -6.96 12.49 -11.64
CA ALA A 3 -5.56 12.45 -11.21
C ALA A 3 -5.33 11.58 -9.95
N TYR A 4 -6.25 11.62 -8.97
CA TYR A 4 -6.15 10.83 -7.74
C TYR A 4 -6.35 9.34 -8.04
N THR A 5 -7.34 9.00 -8.87
CA THR A 5 -7.57 7.59 -9.27
C THR A 5 -6.39 7.03 -10.06
N VAL A 6 -5.75 7.84 -10.91
CA VAL A 6 -4.52 7.44 -11.61
C VAL A 6 -3.36 7.21 -10.64
N ALA A 7 -3.18 8.08 -9.64
CA ALA A 7 -2.13 7.89 -8.65
C ALA A 7 -2.30 6.58 -7.86
N ILE A 8 -3.54 6.25 -7.47
CA ILE A 8 -3.84 5.03 -6.71
C ILE A 8 -3.67 3.78 -7.57
N THR A 9 -4.10 3.81 -8.83
CA THR A 9 -3.90 2.66 -9.73
C THR A 9 -2.42 2.44 -10.00
N LEU A 10 -1.62 3.50 -10.20
CA LEU A 10 -0.17 3.39 -10.33
C LEU A 10 0.47 2.83 -9.06
N MET A 11 0.01 3.22 -7.87
CA MET A 11 0.46 2.63 -6.61
C MET A 11 0.16 1.13 -6.55
N GLY A 12 -1.06 0.71 -6.91
CA GLY A 12 -1.46 -0.70 -6.93
C GLY A 12 -0.64 -1.52 -7.94
N ILE A 13 -0.42 -0.97 -9.14
CA ILE A 13 0.43 -1.57 -10.17
C ILE A 13 1.88 -1.70 -9.67
N GLY A 14 2.42 -0.65 -9.05
CA GLY A 14 3.77 -0.66 -8.46
C GLY A 14 3.92 -1.64 -7.29
N ALA A 15 2.85 -1.86 -6.51
CA ALA A 15 2.82 -2.91 -5.49
C ALA A 15 2.84 -4.30 -6.15
N GLY A 16 2.05 -4.52 -7.22
CA GLY A 16 2.03 -5.76 -7.98
C GLY A 16 3.36 -6.09 -8.67
N PHE A 17 4.05 -5.11 -9.23
CA PHE A 17 5.35 -5.32 -9.88
C PHE A 17 6.49 -5.74 -8.93
N ARG A 18 6.30 -5.64 -7.60
CA ARG A 18 7.25 -6.22 -6.63
C ARG A 18 7.19 -7.74 -6.55
N TRP A 19 6.23 -8.39 -7.23
CA TRP A 19 6.10 -9.85 -7.27
C TRP A 19 7.42 -10.50 -7.73
N ARG A 20 8.02 -11.33 -6.86
CA ARG A 20 9.32 -12.02 -7.05
C ARG A 20 10.57 -11.13 -7.15
N ARG A 21 10.47 -9.81 -6.99
CA ARG A 21 11.62 -8.88 -6.98
C ARG A 21 12.10 -8.51 -5.58
N THR A 22 11.31 -8.83 -4.55
CA THR A 22 11.57 -8.44 -3.16
C THR A 22 11.28 -9.59 -2.20
N PHE A 23 11.75 -9.44 -0.96
CA PHE A 23 11.43 -10.34 0.15
C PHE A 23 9.93 -10.67 0.20
N PRO A 24 9.53 -11.95 0.20
CA PRO A 24 8.12 -12.35 0.03
C PRO A 24 7.22 -11.76 1.13
N ARG A 25 7.71 -11.66 2.36
CA ARG A 25 6.97 -11.06 3.48
C ARG A 25 6.72 -9.56 3.29
N SER A 26 7.71 -8.82 2.77
CA SER A 26 7.55 -7.40 2.41
C SER A 26 6.52 -7.24 1.30
N PHE A 27 6.61 -8.09 0.26
CA PHE A 27 5.68 -8.06 -0.85
C PHE A 27 4.23 -8.21 -0.37
N TRP A 28 3.94 -9.24 0.43
CA TRP A 28 2.58 -9.51 0.92
C TRP A 28 2.03 -8.38 1.80
N MET A 29 2.85 -7.77 2.66
CA MET A 29 2.43 -6.61 3.47
C MET A 29 2.06 -5.41 2.60
N VAL A 30 2.90 -5.05 1.63
CA VAL A 30 2.62 -3.91 0.74
C VAL A 30 1.43 -4.20 -0.16
N PHE A 31 1.31 -5.42 -0.69
CA PHE A 31 0.21 -5.79 -1.58
C PHE A 31 -1.14 -5.82 -0.85
N ALA A 32 -1.20 -6.43 0.33
CA ALA A 32 -2.41 -6.41 1.16
C ALA A 32 -2.77 -4.97 1.58
N GLY A 33 -1.78 -4.15 1.94
CA GLY A 33 -2.01 -2.73 2.25
C GLY A 33 -2.53 -1.94 1.06
N ALA A 34 -1.98 -2.16 -0.15
CA ALA A 34 -2.44 -1.51 -1.37
C ALA A 34 -3.88 -1.89 -1.74
N LEU A 35 -4.27 -3.17 -1.60
CA LEU A 35 -5.65 -3.61 -1.81
C LEU A 35 -6.61 -2.94 -0.82
N LEU A 36 -6.22 -2.86 0.45
CA LEU A 36 -7.03 -2.23 1.49
C LEU A 36 -7.16 -0.71 1.26
N PHE A 37 -6.11 -0.07 0.76
CA PHE A 37 -6.12 1.34 0.37
C PHE A 37 -7.13 1.59 -0.76
N ILE A 38 -7.06 0.80 -1.85
CA ILE A 38 -7.99 0.89 -2.98
C ILE A 38 -9.45 0.67 -2.52
N ALA A 39 -9.68 -0.26 -1.61
CA ALA A 39 -11.01 -0.52 -1.03
C ALA A 39 -11.51 0.69 -0.21
N SER A 40 -10.64 1.29 0.60
CA SER A 40 -10.95 2.50 1.38
C SER A 40 -11.31 3.69 0.47
N ASP A 41 -10.53 3.90 -0.59
CA ASP A 41 -10.78 4.97 -1.56
C ASP A 41 -12.06 4.74 -2.38
N SER A 42 -12.39 3.48 -2.68
CA SER A 42 -13.65 3.12 -3.35
C SER A 42 -14.85 3.44 -2.45
N LEU A 43 -14.72 3.19 -1.14
CA LEU A 43 -15.75 3.52 -0.15
C LEU A 43 -15.93 5.04 0.01
N LEU A 44 -14.83 5.79 0.02
CA LEU A 44 -14.85 7.25 0.04
C LEU A 44 -15.48 7.85 -1.23
N ALA A 45 -15.18 7.27 -2.40
CA ALA A 45 -15.81 7.68 -3.65
C ALA A 45 -17.33 7.40 -3.63
N HIS A 46 -17.74 6.24 -3.10
CA HIS A 46 -19.16 5.90 -2.97
C HIS A 46 -19.91 6.87 -2.04
N SER A 47 -19.35 7.18 -0.86
CA SER A 47 -19.98 8.13 0.07
C SER A 47 -20.05 9.55 -0.50
N ARG A 48 -19.05 9.95 -1.32
CA ARG A 48 -18.98 11.28 -1.93
C ARG A 48 -19.91 11.47 -3.12
N PHE A 49 -20.13 10.44 -3.94
CA PHE A 49 -20.85 10.57 -5.23
C PHE A 49 -22.21 9.86 -5.30
N VAL A 50 -22.49 8.90 -4.42
CA VAL A 50 -23.75 8.13 -4.46
C VAL A 50 -24.68 8.57 -3.34
N ARG A 51 -24.38 8.16 -2.10
CA ARG A 51 -25.12 8.55 -0.91
C ARG A 51 -24.21 8.49 0.33
N PRO A 52 -24.22 9.51 1.19
CA PRO A 52 -23.58 9.41 2.50
C PRO A 52 -24.31 8.37 3.35
N PHE A 53 -23.56 7.52 4.05
CA PHE A 53 -24.09 6.55 5.00
C PHE A 53 -23.62 6.88 6.42
N ALA A 54 -24.43 6.55 7.42
CA ALA A 54 -24.03 6.73 8.81
C ALA A 54 -22.80 5.84 9.11
N MET A 55 -21.70 6.44 9.56
CA MET A 55 -20.37 5.82 9.83
C MET A 55 -19.38 5.73 8.66
N ASP A 56 -19.61 6.47 7.57
CA ASP A 56 -18.69 6.51 6.43
C ASP A 56 -17.27 6.98 6.77
N GLY A 57 -17.15 8.08 7.52
CA GLY A 57 -15.86 8.63 7.92
C GLY A 57 -15.03 7.66 8.76
N THR A 58 -15.64 6.97 9.72
CA THR A 58 -14.93 6.08 10.64
C THR A 58 -14.42 4.82 9.94
N LEU A 59 -15.23 4.22 9.06
CA LEU A 59 -14.85 2.98 8.37
C LEU A 59 -13.79 3.25 7.28
N VAL A 60 -13.92 4.37 6.57
CA VAL A 60 -12.89 4.85 5.63
C VAL A 60 -11.59 5.12 6.38
N LEU A 61 -11.64 5.86 7.50
CA LEU A 61 -10.43 6.20 8.25
C LEU A 61 -9.74 4.95 8.83
N LEU A 62 -10.50 3.99 9.35
CA LEU A 62 -9.95 2.76 9.92
C LEU A 62 -9.27 1.90 8.85
N THR A 63 -9.93 1.71 7.71
CA THR A 63 -9.35 0.97 6.57
C THR A 63 -8.12 1.68 6.00
N TYR A 64 -8.15 3.02 5.95
CA TYR A 64 -7.03 3.84 5.52
C TYR A 64 -5.80 3.71 6.43
N ILE A 65 -5.98 3.82 7.75
CA ILE A 65 -4.86 3.72 8.71
C ILE A 65 -4.22 2.33 8.64
N VAL A 66 -5.04 1.26 8.58
CA VAL A 66 -4.51 -0.11 8.46
C VAL A 66 -3.76 -0.29 7.13
N ALA A 67 -4.29 0.25 6.04
CA ALA A 67 -3.64 0.20 4.74
C ALA A 67 -2.28 0.90 4.75
N GLN A 68 -2.21 2.12 5.28
CA GLN A 68 -0.98 2.88 5.41
C GLN A 68 0.05 2.19 6.29
N PHE A 69 -0.39 1.63 7.42
CA PHE A 69 0.48 0.88 8.32
C PHE A 69 1.09 -0.33 7.61
N LEU A 70 0.30 -1.12 6.88
CA LEU A 70 0.79 -2.27 6.11
C LEU A 70 1.80 -1.86 5.03
N ILE A 71 1.52 -0.79 4.29
CA ILE A 71 2.42 -0.28 3.25
C ILE A 71 3.74 0.20 3.87
N ALA A 72 3.68 1.01 4.94
CA ALA A 72 4.86 1.54 5.61
C ALA A 72 5.71 0.42 6.23
N ALA A 73 5.08 -0.51 6.95
CA ALA A 73 5.76 -1.63 7.56
C ALA A 73 6.36 -2.59 6.52
N GLY A 74 5.65 -2.85 5.41
CA GLY A 74 6.19 -3.63 4.30
C GLY A 74 7.39 -2.97 3.64
N CYS A 75 7.35 -1.65 3.39
CA CYS A 75 8.49 -0.89 2.87
C CYS A 75 9.68 -0.89 3.84
N LEU A 76 9.44 -0.75 5.14
CA LEU A 76 10.49 -0.83 6.16
C LEU A 76 11.14 -2.23 6.19
N LEU A 77 10.32 -3.28 6.11
CA LEU A 77 10.81 -4.65 6.07
C LEU A 77 11.66 -4.93 4.82
N HIS A 78 11.36 -4.30 3.69
CA HIS A 78 12.19 -4.38 2.49
C HIS A 78 13.59 -3.79 2.70
N VAL A 79 13.69 -2.66 3.41
CA VAL A 79 14.97 -1.99 3.69
C VAL A 79 15.80 -2.79 4.71
N LEU A 80 15.13 -3.45 5.65
CA LEU A 80 15.75 -4.31 6.66
C LEU A 80 16.16 -5.70 6.12
N ASP A 81 16.00 -5.96 4.83
CA ASP A 81 16.35 -7.24 4.21
C ASP A 81 17.86 -7.54 4.37
N PRO A 82 18.25 -8.61 5.09
CA PRO A 82 19.65 -8.95 5.33
C PRO A 82 20.45 -9.19 4.05
N GLU A 83 19.81 -9.61 2.95
CA GLU A 83 20.48 -9.78 1.66
C GLU A 83 20.82 -8.45 1.00
N GLU A 84 19.91 -7.48 1.03
CA GLU A 84 20.15 -6.13 0.50
C GLU A 84 21.22 -5.39 1.32
N ILE A 85 21.22 -5.56 2.65
CA ILE A 85 22.27 -5.01 3.53
C ILE A 85 23.64 -5.59 3.16
N ARG A 86 23.75 -6.93 3.03
CA ARG A 86 25.00 -7.59 2.61
C ARG A 86 25.45 -7.16 1.23
N ARG A 87 24.53 -7.04 0.26
CA ARG A 87 24.82 -6.58 -1.10
C ARG A 87 25.37 -5.15 -1.13
N ARG A 88 24.81 -4.24 -0.34
CA ARG A 88 25.30 -2.85 -0.22
C ARG A 88 26.67 -2.77 0.45
N GLN A 89 26.95 -3.64 1.42
CA GLN A 89 28.27 -3.72 2.05
C GLN A 89 29.33 -4.23 1.06
N ALA A 90 29.01 -5.24 0.24
CA ALA A 90 29.92 -5.77 -0.78
C ALA A 90 30.27 -4.79 -1.91
N LEU A 91 29.43 -3.78 -2.15
CA LEU A 91 29.70 -2.71 -3.14
C LEU A 91 30.51 -1.54 -2.56
N ARG A 92 30.71 -1.51 -1.23
CA ARG A 92 31.46 -0.45 -0.53
C ARG A 92 32.91 -0.81 -0.21
N THR A 93 33.33 -2.03 -0.55
CA THR A 93 34.70 -2.55 -0.44
C THR A 93 35.34 -2.62 -1.81
#